data_AF-A0A1C7EB14-F1
#
_entry.id   AF-A0A1C7EB14-F1
#
_cell.length_a   1.000
_cell.length_b   1.000
_cell.length_c   1.000
_cell.angle_alpha   90.00
_cell.angle_beta   90.00
_cell.angle_gamma   90.00
#
_symmetry.space_group_name_H-M   'P 1'
#
loop_
_entity.id
_entity.type
_entity.pdbx_description
1 polymer ?
#
loop_
_entity_poly.entity_id
_entity_poly.type
_entity_poly.pdbx_seq_one_letter_code
_entity_poly.pdbx_strand_id
1 'polypeptide(L)'
;MPICQNCHKQWSWKQTVKKMFTLDTGMICPHCGKKQLLTTQSKKRAGLLNFLTPLAMLFGVLFNFSVITIFMLIIASGITVIAAYPFLVELTEEEEPLW
;
A
#
# COMPACT_ATOMS: atom_id res chain seq x y z
N MET A 1 1.21 -9.90 5.48
CA MET A 1 1.27 -10.36 4.07
C MET A 1 -0.10 -10.91 3.73
N PRO A 2 -0.63 -10.60 2.54
CA PRO A 2 -1.97 -11.00 2.17
C PRO A 2 -2.08 -12.49 1.85
N ILE A 3 -3.22 -13.10 2.22
CA ILE A 3 -3.58 -14.48 1.89
C ILE A 3 -4.65 -14.43 0.81
N CYS A 4 -4.50 -15.25 -0.22
CA CYS A 4 -5.49 -15.37 -1.27
C CYS A 4 -6.74 -16.09 -0.77
N GLN A 5 -7.91 -15.45 -0.74
CA GLN A 5 -9.20 -16.09 -0.39
C GLN A 5 -9.55 -17.33 -1.21
N ASN A 6 -9.22 -17.39 -2.51
CA ASN A 6 -9.58 -18.54 -3.34
C ASN A 6 -8.67 -19.76 -3.12
N CYS A 7 -7.34 -19.57 -3.14
CA CYS A 7 -6.40 -20.70 -3.06
C CYS A 7 -5.70 -20.83 -1.71
N HIS A 8 -6.02 -19.97 -0.75
CA HIS A 8 -5.46 -19.90 0.60
C HIS A 8 -3.92 -19.83 0.65
N LYS A 9 -3.27 -19.50 -0.47
CA LYS A 9 -1.83 -19.28 -0.54
C LYS A 9 -1.49 -17.87 -0.08
N GLN A 10 -0.52 -17.78 0.81
CA GLN A 10 0.09 -16.53 1.23
C GLN A 10 0.97 -15.98 0.11
N TRP A 11 0.82 -14.68 -0.17
CA TRP A 11 1.68 -14.01 -1.13
C TRP A 11 3.00 -13.63 -0.47
N SER A 12 4.08 -13.73 -1.24
CA SER A 12 5.37 -13.18 -0.84
C SER A 12 5.37 -11.65 -0.95
N TRP A 13 6.16 -11.01 -0.10
CA TRP A 13 6.34 -9.55 -0.11
C TRP A 13 6.64 -8.99 -1.51
N LYS A 14 7.55 -9.65 -2.25
CA LYS A 14 7.93 -9.24 -3.62
C LYS A 14 6.74 -9.30 -4.59
N GLN A 15 5.88 -10.32 -4.49
CA GLN A 15 4.69 -10.43 -5.33
C GLN A 15 3.69 -9.31 -5.04
N THR A 16 3.45 -9.02 -3.75
CA THR A 16 2.54 -7.94 -3.34
C THR A 16 3.05 -6.57 -3.79
N VAL A 17 4.34 -6.28 -3.57
CA VAL A 17 4.93 -5.01 -4.01
C VAL A 17 4.88 -4.87 -5.53
N LYS A 18 5.22 -5.93 -6.29
CA LYS A 18 5.14 -5.89 -7.76
C LYS A 18 3.72 -5.57 -8.25
N LYS A 19 2.70 -6.10 -7.59
CA LYS A 19 1.29 -5.83 -7.92
C LYS A 19 0.81 -4.46 -7.45
N MET A 20 1.35 -3.93 -6.36
CA MET A 20 1.09 -2.55 -5.92
C MET A 20 1.51 -1.49 -6.96
N PHE A 21 2.59 -1.75 -7.71
CA PHE A 21 3.01 -0.89 -8.83
C PHE A 21 2.16 -1.08 -10.10
N THR A 22 1.22 -2.03 -10.11
CA THR A 22 0.27 -2.21 -11.21
C THR A 22 -0.97 -1.38 -10.91
N LEU A 23 -1.31 -0.41 -11.76
CA LEU A 23 -2.46 0.49 -11.62
C LEU A 23 -3.83 -0.20 -11.80
N ASP A 24 -3.87 -1.53 -11.80
CA ASP A 24 -5.09 -2.30 -11.96
C ASP A 24 -5.82 -2.39 -10.62
N THR A 25 -7.12 -2.11 -10.62
CA THR A 25 -7.99 -2.25 -9.44
C THR A 25 -8.10 -3.70 -8.97
N GLY A 26 -7.88 -4.66 -9.87
CA GLY A 26 -7.82 -6.07 -9.51
C GLY A 26 -6.42 -6.66 -9.49
N MET A 27 -6.07 -7.27 -8.37
CA MET A 27 -4.84 -8.02 -8.21
C MET A 27 -5.06 -9.48 -8.58
N ILE A 28 -4.58 -9.87 -9.76
CA ILE A 28 -4.57 -11.26 -10.20
C ILE A 28 -3.58 -12.07 -9.34
N CYS A 29 -4.07 -13.15 -8.74
CA CYS A 29 -3.26 -14.06 -7.92
C CYS A 29 -2.23 -14.82 -8.78
N PRO A 30 -0.93 -14.80 -8.42
CA PRO A 30 0.11 -15.49 -9.19
C PRO A 30 0.05 -17.01 -9.06
N HIS A 31 -0.71 -17.55 -8.09
CA HIS A 31 -0.81 -18.99 -7.83
C HIS A 31 -2.02 -19.63 -8.52
N CYS A 32 -3.17 -18.96 -8.51
CA CYS A 32 -4.43 -19.52 -9.03
C CYS A 32 -5.03 -18.74 -10.19
N GLY A 33 -4.45 -17.59 -10.57
CA GLY A 33 -4.92 -16.78 -11.69
C GLY A 33 -6.25 -16.05 -11.46
N LYS A 34 -6.91 -16.23 -10.32
CA LYS A 34 -8.14 -15.49 -9.99
C LYS A 34 -7.85 -14.02 -9.67
N LYS A 35 -8.71 -13.14 -10.15
CA LYS A 35 -8.72 -11.71 -9.82
C LYS A 35 -9.21 -11.54 -8.38
N GLN A 36 -8.47 -10.80 -7.57
CA GLN A 36 -8.85 -10.43 -6.21
C GLN A 36 -8.85 -8.91 -6.07
N LEU A 37 -9.68 -8.40 -5.18
CA LEU A 37 -9.82 -6.98 -4.94
C LEU A 37 -9.26 -6.64 -3.56
N LEU A 38 -8.78 -5.41 -3.39
CA LEU A 38 -8.49 -4.90 -2.06
C LEU A 38 -9.80 -4.64 -1.32
N THR A 39 -9.85 -5.01 -0.05
CA THR A 39 -10.97 -4.65 0.85
C THR A 39 -11.10 -3.14 0.97
N THR A 40 -12.30 -2.65 1.25
CA THR A 40 -12.56 -1.23 1.50
C THR A 40 -11.75 -0.74 2.70
N GLN A 41 -11.55 -1.60 3.72
CA GLN A 41 -10.64 -1.29 4.83
C GLN A 41 -9.19 -1.10 4.38
N SER A 42 -8.68 -1.97 3.52
CA SER A 42 -7.30 -1.86 3.01
C SER A 42 -7.11 -0.60 2.17
N LYS A 43 -8.10 -0.23 1.34
CA LYS A 43 -8.09 1.02 0.59
C LYS A 43 -8.08 2.25 1.52
N LYS A 44 -8.89 2.23 2.60
CA LYS A 44 -8.89 3.29 3.62
C LYS A 44 -7.56 3.39 4.35
N ARG A 45 -7.01 2.27 4.84
CA ARG A 45 -5.69 2.22 5.50
C ARG A 45 -4.57 2.69 4.57
N ALA A 46 -4.59 2.28 3.31
CA ALA A 46 -3.67 2.74 2.27
C ALA A 46 -3.75 4.25 2.04
N GLY A 47 -4.96 4.80 1.94
CA GLY A 47 -5.17 6.26 1.84
C GLY A 47 -4.62 7.00 3.05
N LEU A 48 -4.83 6.45 4.26
CA LEU A 48 -4.34 7.02 5.51
C LEU A 48 -2.80 6.96 5.62
N LEU A 49 -2.18 5.87 5.15
CA LEU A 49 -0.73 5.73 5.05
C LEU A 49 -0.12 6.72 4.05
N ASN A 50 -0.77 6.93 2.91
CA ASN A 50 -0.31 7.93 1.94
C ASN A 50 -0.35 9.35 2.51
N PHE A 51 -1.16 9.60 3.53
CA PHE A 51 -1.18 10.86 4.27
C PHE A 51 0.08 11.11 5.11
N LEU A 52 0.90 10.09 5.39
CA LEU A 52 2.20 10.31 6.07
C LEU A 52 3.13 11.19 5.24
N THR A 53 3.14 11.06 3.91
CA THR A 53 4.04 11.81 3.03
C THR A 53 3.81 13.33 3.11
N PRO A 54 2.59 13.86 2.92
CA PRO A 54 2.33 15.28 3.10
C PRO A 54 2.52 15.73 4.56
N LEU A 55 2.28 14.86 5.54
CA LEU A 55 2.52 15.18 6.96
C LEU A 55 4.02 15.36 7.26
N ALA A 56 4.87 14.49 6.71
CA ALA A 56 6.32 14.61 6.81
C ALA A 56 6.84 15.88 6.13
N MET A 57 6.25 16.27 4.99
CA MET A 57 6.56 17.53 4.32
C MET A 57 6.16 18.73 5.19
N LEU A 58 4.93 18.73 5.74
CA LEU A 58 4.45 19.78 6.62
C LEU A 58 5.35 19.95 7.84
N PHE A 59 5.74 18.83 8.46
CA PHE A 59 6.69 18.82 9.57
C PHE A 59 8.03 19.45 9.16
N GLY A 60 8.58 19.08 8.00
CA GLY A 60 9.83 19.66 7.51
C GLY A 60 9.79 21.18 7.33
N VAL A 61 8.64 21.71 6.87
CA VAL A 61 8.42 23.15 6.71
C VAL A 61 8.25 23.86 8.06
N LEU A 62 7.47 23.28 8.98
CA LEU A 62 7.21 23.87 10.31
C LEU A 62 8.51 24.06 11.13
N PHE A 63 9.45 23.13 10.99
CA PHE A 63 10.74 23.18 11.68
C PHE A 63 11.85 23.90 10.88
N ASN A 64 11.50 24.52 9.73
CA ASN A 64 12.43 25.23 8.84
C ASN A 64 13.67 24.39 8.45
N PHE A 65 13.48 23.10 8.16
CA PHE A 65 14.58 22.27 7.69
C PHE A 65 15.06 22.68 6.30
N SER A 66 16.31 22.33 5.99
CA SER A 66 16.86 22.54 4.66
C SER A 66 16.07 21.74 3.61
N VAL A 67 16.01 22.26 2.38
CA VAL A 67 15.30 21.59 1.26
C VAL A 67 15.80 20.16 1.07
N ILE A 68 17.11 19.93 1.22
CA ILE A 68 17.73 18.59 1.11
C ILE A 68 17.17 17.65 2.19
N THR A 69 17.07 18.13 3.43
CA THR A 69 16.51 17.35 4.55
C THR A 69 15.05 16.98 4.31
N ILE A 70 14.25 17.91 3.78
CA ILE A 70 12.83 17.67 3.44
C ILE A 70 12.72 16.60 2.35
N PHE A 71 13.55 16.69 1.29
CA PHE A 71 13.58 15.66 0.24
C PHE A 71 13.93 14.28 0.78
N MET A 72 14.94 14.20 1.66
CA MET A 72 15.33 12.93 2.31
C MET A 72 14.19 12.35 3.17
N LEU A 73 13.46 13.20 3.89
CA LEU A 73 12.29 12.79 4.69
C LEU A 73 11.17 12.23 3.82
N ILE A 74 10.87 12.85 2.68
CA ILE A 74 9.84 12.38 1.73
C ILE A 74 10.23 11.02 1.14
N ILE A 75 11.49 10.84 0.76
CA ILE A 75 11.98 9.56 0.22
C ILE A 75 11.89 8.47 1.30
N ALA A 76 12.33 8.77 2.52
CA ALA A 76 12.26 7.84 3.64
C ALA A 76 10.82 7.46 3.99
N SER A 77 9.89 8.41 4.00
CA SER A 77 8.47 8.14 4.25
C SER A 77 7.87 7.27 3.15
N GLY A 78 8.18 7.56 1.89
CA GLY A 78 7.73 6.75 0.74
C GLY A 78 8.20 5.30 0.82
N ILE A 79 9.48 5.07 1.14
CA ILE A 79 10.02 3.71 1.32
C ILE A 79 9.30 2.99 2.47
N THR A 80 9.06 3.69 3.57
CA THR A 80 8.34 3.14 4.73
C THR A 80 6.91 2.74 4.38
N VAL A 81 6.20 3.58 3.62
CA VAL A 81 4.84 3.29 3.15
C VAL A 81 4.85 2.03 2.26
N ILE A 82 5.74 1.93 1.29
CA ILE A 82 5.84 0.76 0.40
C ILE A 82 6.17 -0.51 1.19
N ALA A 83 7.08 -0.42 2.17
CA ALA A 83 7.45 -1.55 3.00
C ALA A 83 6.30 -2.01 3.92
N ALA A 84 5.54 -1.06 4.48
CA ALA A 84 4.43 -1.32 5.40
C ALA A 84 3.13 -1.74 4.70
N TYR A 85 2.89 -1.25 3.48
CA TYR A 85 1.69 -1.55 2.67
C TYR A 85 1.33 -3.05 2.62
N PRO A 86 2.23 -3.99 2.26
CA PRO A 86 1.92 -5.42 2.21
C PRO A 86 1.58 -6.06 3.55
N PHE A 87 1.85 -5.39 4.68
CA PHE A 87 1.42 -5.84 6.00
C PHE A 87 0.01 -5.35 6.35
N LEU A 88 -0.45 -4.26 5.73
CA LEU A 88 -1.72 -3.61 6.02
C LEU A 88 -2.82 -3.96 5.00
N VAL A 89 -2.45 -4.61 3.89
CA VAL A 89 -3.37 -5.06 2.83
C VAL A 89 -4.00 -6.41 3.16
N GLU A 90 -5.32 -6.44 3.11
CA GLU A 90 -6.20 -7.60 3.14
C GLU A 90 -6.88 -7.75 1.76
N LEU A 91 -7.00 -9.00 1.29
CA LEU A 91 -7.62 -9.35 0.01
C LEU A 91 -9.01 -9.91 0.23
N THR A 92 -9.94 -9.51 -0.63
CA THR A 92 -11.29 -10.07 -0.72
C THR A 92 -11.57 -10.58 -2.14
N GLU A 93 -12.41 -11.62 -2.25
CA GLU A 93 -12.88 -12.14 -3.54
C GLU A 93 -14.10 -11.35 -4.04
N GLU A 94 -14.83 -10.68 -3.15
CA GLU A 94 -16.00 -9.87 -3.47
C GLU A 94 -15.64 -8.38 -3.53
N GLU A 95 -16.25 -7.66 -4.47
CA GLU A 95 -16.08 -6.21 -4.58
C GLU A 95 -16.85 -5.53 -3.45
N GLU A 96 -16.18 -5.28 -2.32
CA GLU A 96 -16.79 -4.54 -1.22
C GLU A 96 -17.19 -3.14 -1.70
N PRO A 97 -18.46 -2.73 -1.51
CA PRO A 97 -18.87 -1.37 -1.83
C PRO A 97 -18.03 -0.39 -1.01
N LEU A 98 -17.64 0.71 -1.65
CA LEU A 98 -16.82 1.77 -1.05
C LEU A 98 -17.62 2.66 -0.07
N TRP A 99 -18.90 2.35 0.15
CA TRP A 99 -19.86 3.08 0.98
C TRP A 99 -20.65 2.10 1.86
#